data_AF-A0A969TP07-F1
#
_entry.id   AF-A0A969TP07-F1
#
_cell.length_a   1.000
_cell.length_b   1.000
_cell.length_c   1.000
_cell.angle_alpha   90.00
_cell.angle_beta   90.00
_cell.angle_gamma   90.00
#
_symmetry.space_group_name_H-M   'P 1'
#
loop_
_entity.id
_entity.type
_entity.pdbx_description
1 polymer ?
#
loop_
_entity_poly.entity_id
_entity_poly.type
_entity_poly.pdbx_seq_one_letter_code
_entity_poly.pdbx_strand_id
1 'polypeptide(L)'
;MQISNFETFTRKSAIDSINLYQQYLSPRKGFACPHRLLHGEESCSQHVKNLLLNQPLELAIQMSVQRFRDCAAASRTLRQTAEGGCLIIPCCIPL
;
A
#
# COMPACT_ATOMS: atom_id res chain seq x y z
N MET A 1 9.23 1.75 -27.23
CA MET A 1 9.54 1.15 -25.92
C MET A 1 9.15 -0.32 -26.01
N GLN A 2 10.11 -1.23 -26.22
CA GLN A 2 9.82 -2.68 -26.27
C GLN A 2 9.63 -3.19 -24.85
N ILE A 3 8.38 -3.46 -24.49
CA ILE A 3 8.04 -4.13 -23.24
C ILE A 3 8.36 -5.61 -23.45
N SER A 4 9.26 -6.16 -22.65
CA SER A 4 9.60 -7.58 -22.76
C SER A 4 8.42 -8.44 -22.30
N ASN A 5 8.23 -9.62 -22.92
CA ASN A 5 7.21 -10.59 -22.49
C ASN A 5 7.35 -10.93 -20.99
N PHE A 6 8.58 -10.89 -20.48
CA PHE A 6 8.90 -11.11 -19.09
C PHE A 6 8.41 -9.97 -18.17
N GLU A 7 8.55 -8.71 -18.58
CA GLU A 7 8.03 -7.56 -17.83
C GLU A 7 6.51 -7.61 -17.72
N THR A 8 5.83 -7.94 -18.82
CA THR A 8 4.37 -8.09 -18.86
C THR A 8 3.89 -9.20 -17.93
N PHE A 9 4.56 -10.35 -17.97
CA PHE A 9 4.26 -11.48 -17.09
C PHE A 9 4.49 -11.15 -15.61
N THR A 10 5.61 -10.48 -15.30
CA THR A 10 5.97 -10.06 -13.94
C THR A 10 4.94 -9.08 -13.39
N ARG A 11 4.57 -8.07 -14.18
CA ARG A 11 3.59 -7.04 -13.81
C ARG A 11 2.21 -7.64 -13.56
N LYS A 12 1.78 -8.56 -14.42
CA LYS A 12 0.50 -9.27 -14.25
C LYS A 12 0.47 -10.13 -12.99
N SER A 13 1.54 -10.89 -12.77
CA SER A 13 1.69 -11.72 -11.56
C SER A 13 1.71 -10.90 -10.27
N ALA A 14 2.34 -9.73 -10.30
CA ALA A 14 2.36 -8.80 -9.17
C ALA A 14 0.96 -8.22 -8.87
N ILE A 15 0.22 -7.80 -9.91
CA ILE A 15 -1.15 -7.30 -9.75
C ILE A 15 -2.07 -8.38 -9.20
N ASP A 16 -1.99 -9.61 -9.72
CA ASP A 16 -2.82 -10.72 -9.24
C ASP A 16 -2.50 -11.08 -7.79
N SER A 17 -1.23 -11.03 -7.41
CA SER A 17 -0.79 -11.22 -6.02
C SER A 17 -1.35 -10.12 -5.09
N ILE A 18 -1.37 -8.86 -5.55
CA ILE A 18 -1.97 -7.74 -4.80
C ILE A 18 -3.49 -7.93 -4.67
N ASN A 19 -4.17 -8.37 -5.73
CA ASN A 19 -5.61 -8.63 -5.70
C ASN A 19 -5.96 -9.73 -4.70
N LEU A 20 -5.24 -10.86 -4.74
CA LEU A 20 -5.41 -11.95 -3.79
C LEU A 20 -5.16 -11.49 -2.35
N TYR A 21 -4.10 -10.72 -2.14
CA TYR A 21 -3.79 -10.13 -0.83
C TYR A 21 -4.93 -9.22 -0.35
N GLN A 22 -5.42 -8.30 -1.19
CA GLN A 22 -6.49 -7.37 -0.86
C GLN A 22 -7.83 -8.07 -0.62
N GLN A 23 -8.13 -9.14 -1.35
CA GLN A 23 -9.41 -9.86 -1.27
C GLN A 23 -9.48 -10.81 -0.08
N TYR A 24 -8.38 -11.50 0.26
CA TYR A 24 -8.42 -12.59 1.23
C TYR A 24 -7.70 -12.28 2.56
N LEU A 25 -6.58 -11.55 2.51
CA LEU A 25 -5.75 -11.30 3.71
C LEU A 25 -6.03 -9.94 4.33
N SER A 26 -6.10 -8.89 3.51
CA SER A 26 -6.31 -7.51 3.98
C SER A 26 -7.59 -7.33 4.82
N PRO A 27 -8.75 -7.94 4.49
CA PRO A 27 -9.99 -7.70 5.25
C PRO A 27 -9.97 -8.37 6.62
N ARG A 28 -9.29 -9.51 6.74
CA ARG A 28 -9.22 -10.29 7.99
C ARG A 28 -8.19 -9.74 8.98
N LYS A 29 -7.26 -8.94 8.50
CA LYS A 29 -6.16 -8.40 9.32
C LYS A 29 -6.55 -7.15 10.09
N GLY A 30 -7.66 -6.49 9.76
CA GLY A 30 -8.00 -5.20 10.36
C GLY A 30 -6.94 -4.13 10.09
N PHE A 31 -6.16 -4.24 9.00
CA PHE A 31 -5.07 -3.29 8.78
C PHE A 31 -5.58 -2.04 8.05
N ALA A 32 -5.53 -0.88 8.72
CA ALA A 32 -5.76 0.41 8.09
C ALA A 32 -4.42 1.06 7.73
N CYS A 33 -4.25 1.44 6.46
CA CYS A 33 -3.03 2.08 5.98
C CYS A 33 -2.86 3.48 6.63
N PRO A 34 -1.76 3.75 7.35
CA PRO A 34 -1.52 5.04 7.99
C PRO A 34 -1.56 6.23 7.04
N HIS A 35 -1.04 6.08 5.81
CA HIS A 35 -1.09 7.13 4.80
C HIS A 35 -2.52 7.49 4.42
N ARG A 36 -3.37 6.48 4.21
CA ARG A 36 -4.80 6.68 3.94
C ARG A 36 -5.53 7.28 5.13
N LEU A 37 -5.21 6.87 6.35
CA LEU A 37 -5.81 7.44 7.56
C LEU A 37 -5.45 8.91 7.76
N LEU A 38 -4.20 9.28 7.47
CA LEU A 38 -3.74 10.66 7.66
C LEU A 38 -4.16 11.59 6.52
N HIS A 39 -4.11 11.13 5.26
CA HIS A 39 -4.32 11.98 4.09
C HIS A 39 -5.68 11.76 3.39
N GLY A 40 -6.42 10.71 3.73
CA GLY A 40 -7.70 10.37 3.06
C GLY A 40 -7.56 9.80 1.64
N GLU A 41 -6.32 9.54 1.20
CA GLU A 41 -6.02 9.06 -0.16
C GLU A 41 -6.15 7.53 -0.31
N GLU A 42 -5.77 7.03 -1.48
CA GLU A 42 -5.62 5.59 -1.72
C GLU A 42 -4.66 4.92 -0.74
N SER A 43 -4.90 3.63 -0.44
CA SER A 43 -3.98 2.85 0.39
C SER A 43 -2.68 2.57 -0.38
N CYS A 44 -1.58 2.30 0.34
CA CYS A 44 -0.32 1.95 -0.32
C CYS A 44 -0.45 0.77 -1.29
N SER A 45 -1.25 -0.25 -0.95
CA SER A 45 -1.46 -1.39 -1.86
C SER A 45 -2.23 -1.00 -3.13
N GLN A 46 -3.21 -0.09 -3.02
CA GLN A 46 -3.93 0.42 -4.18
C GLN A 46 -3.04 1.32 -5.04
N HIS A 47 -2.21 2.17 -4.40
CA HIS A 47 -1.26 3.01 -5.12
C HIS A 47 -0.23 2.18 -5.90
N VAL A 48 0.37 1.17 -5.26
CA VAL A 48 1.32 0.26 -5.92
C VAL A 48 0.67 -0.46 -7.10
N LYS A 49 -0.57 -0.92 -6.95
CA LYS A 49 -1.33 -1.51 -8.06
C LYS A 49 -1.54 -0.53 -9.20
N ASN A 50 -1.88 0.73 -8.90
CA ASN A 50 -2.05 1.78 -9.90
C ASN A 50 -0.73 2.13 -10.60
N LEU A 51 0.39 2.16 -9.88
CA LEU A 51 1.72 2.34 -10.47
C LEU A 51 2.07 1.19 -11.40
N LEU A 52 1.85 -0.05 -10.97
CA LEU A 52 2.04 -1.22 -11.82
C LEU A 52 1.12 -1.20 -13.04
N LEU A 53 -0.03 -0.52 -13.02
CA LEU A 53 -0.94 -0.43 -14.17
C LEU A 53 -0.59 0.71 -15.14
N ASN A 54 0.04 1.79 -14.67
CA ASN A 54 0.17 3.02 -15.46
C ASN A 54 1.63 3.40 -15.77
N GLN A 55 2.60 2.81 -15.09
CA GLN A 55 4.02 3.16 -15.20
C GLN A 55 4.88 1.96 -15.63
N PRO A 56 6.08 2.21 -16.22
CA PRO A 56 7.06 1.15 -16.44
C PRO A 56 7.54 0.57 -15.11
N LEU A 57 7.95 -0.70 -15.11
CA LEU A 57 8.21 -1.45 -13.89
C LEU A 57 9.24 -0.78 -12.96
N GLU A 58 10.32 -0.24 -13.52
CA GLU A 58 11.37 0.44 -12.75
C GLU A 58 10.84 1.66 -12.00
N LEU A 59 10.07 2.51 -12.70
CA LEU A 59 9.46 3.69 -12.10
C LEU A 59 8.40 3.29 -11.07
N ALA A 60 7.61 2.26 -11.36
CA ALA A 60 6.64 1.72 -10.42
C ALA A 60 7.31 1.25 -9.11
N ILE A 61 8.46 0.59 -9.18
CA ILE A 61 9.23 0.17 -8.00
C ILE A 61 9.74 1.39 -7.22
N GLN A 62 10.38 2.35 -7.89
CA GLN A 62 10.91 3.54 -7.22
C GLN A 62 9.81 4.35 -6.51
N MET A 63 8.68 4.58 -7.18
CA MET A 63 7.54 5.29 -6.62
C MET A 63 6.87 4.50 -5.49
N SER A 64 6.84 3.17 -5.57
CA SER A 64 6.31 2.30 -4.50
C SER A 64 7.13 2.44 -3.21
N VAL A 65 8.47 2.43 -3.32
CA VAL A 65 9.36 2.62 -2.17
C VAL A 65 9.12 3.99 -1.53
N GLN A 66 8.97 5.03 -2.34
CA GLN A 66 8.68 6.38 -1.83
C GLN A 66 7.37 6.42 -1.06
N ARG A 67 6.27 5.87 -1.62
CA ARG A 67 4.99 5.80 -0.89
C ARG A 67 5.08 5.03 0.41
N PHE A 68 5.89 3.98 0.50
CA PHE A 68 6.07 3.26 1.77
C PHE A 68 6.80 4.10 2.81
N ARG A 69 7.77 4.94 2.40
CA ARG A 69 8.41 5.91 3.31
C ARG A 69 7.42 6.94 3.81
N ASP A 70 6.59 7.48 2.93
CA ASP A 70 5.55 8.46 3.29
C ASP A 70 4.53 7.82 4.26
N CYS A 71 4.14 6.57 4.02
CA CYS A 71 3.27 5.83 4.93
C CYS A 71 3.91 5.58 6.31
N ALA A 72 5.23 5.36 6.37
CA ALA A 72 5.97 5.23 7.61
C ALA A 72 6.18 6.57 8.33
N ALA A 73 6.12 7.70 7.62
CA ALA A 73 6.06 9.02 8.24
C ALA A 73 4.65 9.27 8.81
N ALA A 74 3.61 8.99 8.02
CA ALA A 74 2.22 9.12 8.45
C ALA A 74 1.91 8.28 9.70
N SER A 75 2.47 7.07 9.80
CA SER A 75 2.32 6.24 11.01
C SER A 75 2.95 6.87 12.26
N ARG A 76 4.09 7.56 12.11
CA ARG A 76 4.74 8.30 13.20
C ARG A 76 3.90 9.49 13.64
N THR A 77 3.33 10.24 12.70
CA THR A 77 2.44 11.37 13.00
C THR A 77 1.16 10.91 13.71
N LEU A 78 0.53 9.83 13.23
CA LEU A 78 -0.64 9.25 13.88
C LEU A 78 -0.31 8.71 15.28
N ARG A 79 0.89 8.16 15.48
CA ARG A 79 1.34 7.70 16.81
C ARG A 79 1.56 8.85 17.79
N GLN A 80 2.00 10.01 17.33
CA GLN A 80 2.19 11.19 18.18
C GLN A 80 0.88 11.86 18.57
N THR A 81 -0.15 11.72 17.73
CA THR A 81 -1.49 12.31 17.96
C THR A 81 -2.41 11.37 18.74
N ALA A 82 -2.15 10.07 18.73
CA ALA A 82 -2.80 9.09 19.59
C ALA A 82 -2.21 9.13 21.01
N GLU A 83 -2.64 10.09 21.83
CA GLU A 83 -2.39 10.04 23.28
C GLU A 83 -3.19 8.88 23.91
N GLY A 84 -2.56 7.70 23.97
CA GLY A 84 -3.08 6.53 24.68
C GLY A 84 -3.87 5.53 23.83
N GLY A 85 -3.19 4.65 23.08
CA GLY A 85 -3.88 3.50 22.46
C GLY A 85 -2.99 2.63 21.57
N CYS A 86 -2.99 1.32 21.89
CA CYS A 86 -2.37 0.16 21.24
C CYS A 86 -1.86 0.33 19.78
N LEU A 87 -0.57 0.01 19.56
CA LEU A 87 0.08 0.07 18.25
C LEU A 87 0.63 -1.30 17.82
N ILE A 88 -0.25 -2.30 17.73
CA ILE A 88 -0.10 -3.32 16.69
C ILE A 88 -1.28 -3.06 15.77
N ILE A 89 -1.04 -2.94 14.47
CA ILE A 89 -2.13 -2.82 13.51
C ILE A 89 -2.70 -4.24 13.30
N PRO A 90 -3.71 -4.61 14.08
CA PRO A 90 -4.96 -5.09 13.51
C PRO A 90 -6.12 -4.36 14.21
N CYS A 91 -6.77 -3.42 13.51
CA CYS A 91 -7.97 -2.63 13.85
C CYS A 91 -8.43 -2.68 15.32
N CYS A 92 -8.30 -1.53 15.99
CA CYS A 92 -9.30 -1.09 16.96
C CYS A 92 -9.67 0.36 16.62
N ILE A 93 -10.70 0.56 15.79
CA ILE A 93 -11.46 1.83 15.76
C ILE A 93 -12.92 1.48 16.04
N PRO A 94 -13.42 1.66 17.28
CA PRO A 94 -14.69 2.34 17.45
C PRO A 94 -14.41 3.86 17.44
N LEU A 95 -15.21 4.57 16.64
CA LEU A 95 -15.32 6.03 16.72
C LEU A 95 -15.83 6.44 18.11
#